data_AF-A0A845X8E5-F1
#
_entry.id   AF-A0A845X8E5-F1
#
_cell.length_a   1.000
_cell.length_b   1.000
_cell.length_c   1.000
_cell.angle_alpha   90.00
_cell.angle_beta   90.00
_cell.angle_gamma   90.00
#
_symmetry.space_group_name_H-M   'P 1'
#
loop_
_entity.id
_entity.type
_entity.pdbx_description
1 polymer ?
#
loop_
_entity_poly.entity_id
_entity_poly.type
_entity_poly.pdbx_seq_one_letter_code
_entity_poly.pdbx_strand_id
1 'polypeptide(L)'
;RIYGIVVAIILLGSLSQFVAAFTIPRSAALPWIVFNSFHWEFAGGCALAYLLIQRGPLRQGLFWLSLGTVGVLGFSFAQSYGLIQEVNAIPIAGTELLITRVIFTGIPCLAVVLGAASLDMRGRFKIPGWLWVLGNASYSIYLVHSPVISACTQIIAKLGLPNGNGVLTLANCAIALLSIALGLGFYYGLERPLLQALKPHLP
;
A
#
# COMPACT_ATOMS: atom_id res chain seq x y z
N ARG A 1 14.03 -4.26 25.44
CA ARG A 1 15.19 -3.43 25.02
C ARG A 1 15.34 -3.39 23.50
N ILE A 2 15.35 -4.52 22.78
CA ILE A 2 15.45 -4.56 21.30
C ILE A 2 14.28 -3.84 20.61
N TYR A 3 13.05 -4.07 21.07
CA TYR A 3 11.86 -3.39 20.53
C TYR A 3 11.98 -1.86 20.56
N GLY A 4 12.45 -1.28 21.66
CA GLY A 4 12.62 0.17 21.81
C GLY A 4 13.62 0.79 20.82
N ILE A 5 14.66 0.05 20.45
CA ILE A 5 15.64 0.49 19.44
C ILE A 5 15.01 0.46 18.05
N VAL A 6 14.24 -0.58 17.72
CA VAL A 6 13.52 -0.68 16.45
C VAL A 6 12.46 0.43 16.33
N VAL A 7 11.72 0.72 17.41
CA VAL A 7 10.78 1.86 17.46
C VAL A 7 11.51 3.16 17.23
N ALA A 8 12.63 3.39 17.91
CA ALA A 8 13.41 4.61 17.76
C ALA A 8 13.92 4.78 16.32
N ILE A 9 14.40 3.72 15.67
CA ILE A 9 14.83 3.75 14.27
C ILE A 9 13.67 4.07 13.33
N ILE A 10 12.49 3.45 13.54
CA ILE A 10 11.31 3.72 12.72
C ILE A 10 10.82 5.15 12.92
N LEU A 11 10.72 5.63 14.16
CA LEU A 11 10.34 7.01 14.46
C LEU A 11 11.35 8.02 13.91
N LEU A 12 12.65 7.75 14.01
CA LEU A 12 13.69 8.61 13.42
C LEU A 12 13.63 8.59 11.89
N GLY A 13 13.30 7.45 11.27
CA GLY A 13 13.10 7.33 9.82
C GLY A 13 11.83 8.05 9.34
N SER A 14 10.72 7.93 10.07
CA SER A 14 9.49 8.67 9.77
C SER A 14 9.68 10.17 10.01
N LEU A 15 10.43 10.56 11.04
CA LEU A 15 10.77 11.95 11.33
C LEU A 15 11.72 12.52 10.26
N SER A 16 12.66 11.74 9.73
CA SER A 16 13.55 12.20 8.66
C SER A 16 12.79 12.41 7.35
N GLN A 17 11.83 11.55 7.01
CA GLN A 17 10.92 11.78 5.88
C GLN A 17 10.01 12.99 6.09
N PHE A 18 9.53 13.20 7.32
CA PHE A 18 8.75 14.39 7.67
C PHE A 18 9.58 15.67 7.56
N VAL A 19 10.83 15.68 8.04
CA VAL A 19 11.77 16.82 7.90
C VAL A 19 12.15 17.05 6.43
N ALA A 20 12.32 15.99 5.64
CA ALA A 20 12.53 16.11 4.20
C ALA A 20 11.30 16.75 3.52
N ALA A 21 10.07 16.49 3.97
CA ALA A 21 8.88 17.17 3.48
C ALA A 21 8.86 18.68 3.81
N PHE A 22 9.60 19.15 4.83
CA PHE A 22 9.78 20.59 5.11
C PHE A 22 10.76 21.29 4.15
N THR A 23 11.52 20.53 3.34
CA THR A 23 12.35 21.10 2.27
C THR A 23 11.55 21.39 0.99
N ILE A 24 10.28 20.96 0.93
CA ILE A 24 9.35 21.31 -0.15
C ILE A 24 9.02 22.81 -0.04
N PRO A 25 9.11 23.59 -1.14
CA PRO A 25 8.71 24.99 -1.12
C PRO A 25 7.30 25.16 -0.54
N ARG A 26 7.12 26.05 0.45
CA ARG A 26 5.83 26.24 1.15
C ARG A 26 4.66 26.56 0.20
N SER A 27 4.94 27.15 -0.97
CA SER A 27 3.96 27.43 -2.02
C SER A 27 3.44 26.19 -2.76
N ALA A 28 4.19 25.08 -2.74
CA ALA A 28 3.83 23.81 -3.39
C ALA A 28 3.30 22.76 -2.40
N ALA A 29 3.53 22.93 -1.09
CA ALA A 29 3.17 21.93 -0.07
C ALA A 29 1.65 21.68 0.04
N LEU A 30 0.82 22.72 0.02
CA LEU A 30 -0.63 22.60 0.11
C LEU A 30 -1.25 21.90 -1.13
N PRO A 31 -0.94 22.32 -2.37
CA PRO A 31 -1.34 21.59 -3.56
C PRO A 31 -0.82 20.15 -3.57
N TRP A 32 0.42 19.92 -3.10
CA TRP A 32 1.01 18.59 -3.06
C TRP A 32 0.28 17.65 -2.10
N ILE A 33 -0.11 18.14 -0.93
CA ILE A 33 -0.92 17.38 0.03
C ILE A 33 -2.34 17.15 -0.53
N VAL A 34 -3.00 18.15 -1.10
CA VAL A 34 -4.41 18.00 -1.52
C VAL A 34 -4.57 17.20 -2.83
N PHE A 35 -3.68 17.40 -3.80
CA PHE A 35 -3.78 16.80 -5.14
C PHE A 35 -2.94 15.54 -5.33
N ASN A 36 -2.47 14.92 -4.23
CA ASN A 36 -1.81 13.63 -4.32
C ASN A 36 -2.79 12.54 -4.76
N SER A 37 -2.45 11.78 -5.81
CA SER A 37 -3.28 10.68 -6.32
C SER A 37 -3.62 9.64 -5.26
N PHE A 38 -2.73 9.39 -4.28
CA PHE A 38 -2.99 8.45 -3.19
C PHE A 38 -4.19 8.85 -2.32
N HIS A 39 -4.39 10.16 -2.08
CA HIS A 39 -5.49 10.63 -1.24
C HIS A 39 -6.84 10.46 -1.91
N TRP A 40 -6.90 10.65 -3.24
CA TRP A 40 -8.13 10.46 -4.01
C TRP A 40 -8.54 8.98 -4.09
N GLU A 41 -7.58 8.08 -4.25
CA GLU A 41 -7.82 6.63 -4.20
C GLU A 41 -8.34 6.21 -2.82
N PHE A 42 -7.72 6.72 -1.75
CA PHE A 42 -8.16 6.47 -0.38
C PHE A 42 -9.57 7.00 -0.11
N ALA A 43 -9.84 8.26 -0.49
CA ALA A 43 -11.16 8.87 -0.35
C ALA A 43 -12.24 8.11 -1.14
N GLY A 44 -11.90 7.63 -2.34
CA GLY A 44 -12.77 6.75 -3.12
C GLY A 44 -13.12 5.46 -2.39
N GLY A 45 -12.14 4.85 -1.73
CA GLY A 45 -12.34 3.68 -0.86
C GLY A 45 -13.29 3.97 0.31
N CYS A 46 -13.09 5.10 1.00
CA CYS A 46 -13.96 5.52 2.10
C CYS A 46 -15.40 5.78 1.62
N ALA A 47 -15.57 6.49 0.50
CA ALA A 47 -16.88 6.76 -0.09
C ALA A 47 -17.61 5.46 -0.46
N LEU A 48 -16.87 4.49 -1.02
CA LEU A 48 -17.41 3.20 -1.39
C LEU A 48 -17.84 2.38 -0.17
N ALA A 49 -17.04 2.37 0.89
CA ALA A 49 -17.40 1.75 2.16
C ALA A 49 -18.67 2.37 2.76
N TYR A 50 -18.75 3.71 2.79
CA TYR A 50 -19.95 4.41 3.24
C TYR A 50 -21.19 4.03 2.42
N LEU A 51 -21.08 4.00 1.09
CA LEU A 51 -22.19 3.61 0.22
C LEU A 51 -22.64 2.16 0.45
N LEU A 52 -21.71 1.22 0.63
CA LEU A 52 -22.04 -0.18 0.90
C LEU A 52 -22.74 -0.36 2.25
N ILE A 53 -22.32 0.39 3.28
CA ILE A 53 -22.97 0.37 4.59
C ILE A 53 -24.41 0.90 4.48
N GLN A 54 -24.62 1.98 3.72
CA GLN A 54 -25.93 2.62 3.57
C GLN A 54 -26.89 1.85 2.64
N ARG A 55 -26.38 1.29 1.54
CA ARG A 55 -27.20 0.68 0.47
C ARG A 55 -27.21 -0.85 0.52
N GLY A 56 -26.35 -1.45 1.33
CA GLY A 56 -26.15 -2.89 1.40
C GLY A 56 -25.25 -3.44 0.27
N PRO A 57 -24.94 -4.74 0.32
CA PRO A 57 -23.95 -5.36 -0.57
C PRO A 57 -24.49 -5.57 -2.00
N LEU A 58 -23.63 -5.36 -3.00
CA LEU A 58 -24.00 -5.60 -4.41
C LEU A 58 -24.28 -7.07 -4.69
N ARG A 59 -25.29 -7.33 -5.54
CA ARG A 59 -25.64 -8.69 -5.99
C ARG A 59 -24.51 -9.38 -6.75
N GLN A 60 -23.76 -8.60 -7.51
CA GLN A 60 -22.73 -9.08 -8.42
C GLN A 60 -21.32 -8.89 -7.84
N GLY A 61 -21.13 -9.08 -6.52
CA GLY A 61 -19.81 -8.88 -5.88
C GLY A 61 -18.67 -9.67 -6.54
N LEU A 62 -18.93 -10.91 -6.97
CA LEU A 62 -17.93 -11.72 -7.68
C LEU A 62 -17.54 -11.13 -9.04
N PHE A 63 -18.49 -10.54 -9.78
CA PHE A 63 -18.20 -9.88 -11.06
C PHE A 63 -17.24 -8.71 -10.86
N TRP A 64 -17.51 -7.83 -9.89
CA TRP A 64 -16.65 -6.68 -9.60
C TRP A 64 -15.28 -7.09 -9.07
N LEU A 65 -15.22 -8.11 -8.22
CA LEU A 65 -13.96 -8.67 -7.73
C LEU A 65 -13.11 -9.22 -8.89
N SER A 66 -13.70 -10.05 -9.76
CA SER A 66 -13.02 -10.63 -10.90
C SER A 66 -12.58 -9.56 -11.90
N LEU A 67 -13.46 -8.60 -12.23
CA LEU A 67 -13.16 -7.51 -13.15
C LEU A 67 -12.01 -6.64 -12.64
N GLY A 68 -12.05 -6.25 -11.36
CA GLY A 68 -10.96 -5.49 -10.73
C GLY A 68 -9.65 -6.27 -10.71
N THR A 69 -9.70 -7.55 -10.36
CA THR A 69 -8.50 -8.42 -10.31
C THR A 69 -7.87 -8.57 -11.69
N VAL A 70 -8.68 -8.83 -12.73
CA VAL A 70 -8.21 -8.90 -14.12
C VAL A 70 -7.62 -7.56 -14.57
N GLY A 71 -8.22 -6.43 -14.18
CA GLY A 71 -7.69 -5.10 -14.45
C GLY A 71 -6.31 -4.86 -13.84
N VAL A 72 -6.15 -5.14 -12.54
CA VAL A 72 -4.87 -4.99 -11.82
C VAL A 72 -3.79 -5.91 -12.41
N LEU A 73 -4.10 -7.19 -12.61
CA LEU A 73 -3.15 -8.16 -13.14
C LEU A 73 -2.80 -7.85 -14.61
N GLY A 74 -3.78 -7.49 -15.42
CA GLY A 74 -3.58 -7.11 -16.82
C GLY A 74 -2.69 -5.88 -16.97
N PHE A 75 -2.91 -4.85 -16.14
CA PHE A 75 -2.05 -3.66 -16.12
C PHE A 75 -0.63 -3.99 -15.66
N SER A 76 -0.49 -4.78 -14.58
CA SER A 76 0.82 -5.21 -14.06
C SER A 76 1.60 -6.03 -15.09
N PHE A 77 0.91 -6.92 -15.81
CA PHE A 77 1.47 -7.68 -16.91
C PHE A 77 1.90 -6.75 -18.05
N ALA A 78 1.03 -5.85 -18.50
CA ALA A 78 1.34 -4.93 -19.58
C ALA A 78 2.57 -4.03 -19.28
N GLN A 79 2.72 -3.58 -18.03
CA GLN A 79 3.94 -2.87 -17.60
C GLN A 79 5.17 -3.76 -17.62
N SER A 80 5.06 -5.00 -17.12
CA SER A 80 6.19 -5.95 -17.05
C SER A 80 6.76 -6.29 -18.43
N TYR A 81 5.91 -6.32 -19.46
CA TYR A 81 6.31 -6.55 -20.86
C TYR A 81 6.64 -5.26 -21.62
N GLY A 82 6.60 -4.10 -20.96
CA GLY A 82 6.87 -2.81 -21.58
C GLY A 82 5.82 -2.37 -22.61
N LEU A 83 4.64 -3.01 -22.63
CA LEU A 83 3.54 -2.67 -23.54
C LEU A 83 2.89 -1.34 -23.18
N ILE A 84 2.97 -0.97 -21.91
CA ILE A 84 2.53 0.32 -21.38
C ILE A 84 3.69 0.89 -20.58
N GLN A 85 4.27 1.98 -21.04
CA GLN A 85 5.15 2.81 -20.21
C GLN A 85 4.30 3.85 -19.48
N GLU A 86 4.72 4.37 -18.34
CA GLU A 86 3.98 5.45 -17.68
C GLU A 86 4.03 6.70 -18.56
N VAL A 87 3.00 6.89 -19.39
CA VAL A 87 3.01 7.92 -20.45
C VAL A 87 2.73 9.33 -19.91
N ASN A 88 2.22 9.52 -18.69
CA ASN A 88 1.67 10.82 -18.29
C ASN A 88 1.97 11.18 -16.83
N ALA A 89 3.15 11.72 -16.56
CA ALA A 89 3.33 12.68 -15.49
C ALA A 89 2.90 14.05 -16.03
N ILE A 90 1.64 14.45 -15.82
CA ILE A 90 1.27 15.85 -16.02
C ILE A 90 1.73 16.61 -14.78
N PRO A 91 2.72 17.52 -14.87
CA PRO A 91 3.15 18.30 -13.73
C PRO A 91 2.05 19.31 -13.39
N ILE A 92 1.38 19.11 -12.26
CA ILE A 92 0.38 20.04 -11.72
C ILE A 92 0.90 20.53 -10.37
N ALA A 93 1.27 21.81 -10.27
CA ALA A 93 1.61 22.44 -8.98
C ALA A 93 2.63 21.67 -8.10
N GLY A 94 3.61 21.00 -8.71
CA GLY A 94 4.63 20.21 -7.99
C GLY A 94 4.26 18.77 -7.69
N THR A 95 3.12 18.26 -8.17
CA THR A 95 2.77 16.83 -8.18
C THR A 95 2.71 16.29 -9.61
N GLU A 96 3.08 15.03 -9.76
CA GLU A 96 2.82 14.28 -10.99
C GLU A 96 1.42 13.64 -10.85
N LEU A 97 0.41 14.22 -11.51
CA LEU A 97 -0.89 13.57 -11.59
C LEU A 97 -0.78 12.42 -12.59
N LEU A 98 -0.50 11.23 -12.08
CA LEU A 98 -0.38 10.01 -12.86
C LEU A 98 -1.78 9.51 -13.22
N ILE A 99 -2.42 10.12 -14.23
CA ILE A 99 -3.76 9.74 -14.73
C ILE A 99 -3.78 8.24 -15.05
N THR A 100 -2.70 7.72 -15.63
CA THR A 100 -2.51 6.31 -15.90
C THR A 100 -2.63 5.46 -14.62
N ARG A 101 -2.03 5.89 -13.51
CA ARG A 101 -2.11 5.18 -12.22
C ARG A 101 -3.53 5.18 -11.67
N VAL A 102 -4.20 6.33 -11.65
CA VAL A 102 -5.57 6.42 -11.11
C VAL A 102 -6.56 5.58 -11.92
N ILE A 103 -6.48 5.64 -13.26
CA ILE A 103 -7.40 4.91 -14.13
C ILE A 103 -7.09 3.40 -14.15
N PHE A 104 -5.83 3.02 -14.33
CA PHE A 104 -5.47 1.62 -14.55
C PHE A 104 -5.14 0.86 -13.27
N THR A 105 -4.93 1.55 -12.14
CA THR A 105 -4.72 0.91 -10.83
C THR A 105 -5.81 1.30 -9.85
N GLY A 106 -6.10 2.60 -9.69
CA GLY A 106 -7.10 3.09 -8.73
C GLY A 106 -8.50 2.51 -8.96
N ILE A 107 -9.04 2.64 -10.18
CA ILE A 107 -10.38 2.11 -10.52
C ILE A 107 -10.47 0.58 -10.35
N PRO A 108 -9.52 -0.22 -10.89
CA PRO A 108 -9.51 -1.66 -10.64
C PRO A 108 -9.42 -2.03 -9.16
N CYS A 109 -8.60 -1.33 -8.37
CA CYS A 109 -8.52 -1.54 -6.93
C CYS A 109 -9.86 -1.24 -6.22
N LEU A 110 -10.55 -0.16 -6.60
CA LEU A 110 -11.89 0.12 -6.07
C LEU A 110 -12.90 -0.98 -6.42
N ALA A 111 -12.83 -1.53 -7.64
CA ALA A 111 -13.68 -2.66 -8.04
C ALA A 111 -13.37 -3.93 -7.23
N VAL A 112 -12.09 -4.20 -6.93
CA VAL A 112 -11.67 -5.30 -6.05
C VAL A 112 -12.26 -5.12 -4.64
N VAL A 113 -12.10 -3.93 -4.05
CA VAL A 113 -12.63 -3.62 -2.71
C VAL A 113 -14.16 -3.75 -2.69
N LEU A 114 -14.84 -3.22 -3.70
CA LEU A 114 -16.30 -3.30 -3.86
C LEU A 114 -16.80 -4.74 -3.91
N GLY A 115 -16.14 -5.56 -4.73
CA GLY A 115 -16.48 -6.96 -4.91
C GLY A 115 -16.22 -7.78 -3.65
N ALA A 116 -15.03 -7.63 -3.05
CA ALA A 116 -14.63 -8.31 -1.83
C ALA A 116 -15.56 -7.97 -0.65
N ALA A 117 -15.79 -6.68 -0.39
CA ALA A 117 -16.66 -6.23 0.69
C ALA A 117 -18.11 -6.69 0.48
N SER A 118 -18.63 -6.63 -0.75
CA SER A 118 -19.98 -7.11 -1.05
C SER A 118 -20.14 -8.62 -0.83
N LEU A 119 -19.11 -9.42 -1.12
CA LEU A 119 -19.13 -10.87 -0.88
C LEU A 119 -19.01 -11.21 0.61
N ASP A 120 -18.16 -10.48 1.35
CA ASP A 120 -17.95 -10.62 2.78
C ASP A 120 -19.22 -10.30 3.58
N MET A 121 -19.86 -9.17 3.29
CA MET A 121 -21.14 -8.75 3.90
C MET A 121 -22.29 -9.75 3.69
N ARG A 122 -22.20 -10.60 2.65
CA ARG A 122 -23.19 -11.64 2.37
C ARG A 122 -22.89 -12.97 3.04
N GLY A 123 -21.77 -13.09 3.76
CA GLY A 123 -21.30 -14.32 4.40
C GLY A 123 -20.99 -15.44 3.40
N ARG A 124 -20.79 -15.12 2.11
CA ARG A 124 -20.59 -16.13 1.06
C ARG A 124 -19.14 -16.60 0.93
N PHE A 125 -18.19 -15.90 1.53
CA PHE A 125 -16.77 -16.23 1.50
C PHE A 125 -16.20 -16.33 2.90
N LYS A 126 -15.50 -17.42 3.19
CA LYS A 126 -14.65 -17.52 4.38
C LYS A 126 -13.26 -17.06 3.99
N ILE A 127 -12.81 -15.96 4.57
CA ILE A 127 -11.45 -15.46 4.35
C ILE A 127 -10.47 -16.41 5.05
N PRO A 128 -9.46 -16.96 4.34
CA PRO A 128 -8.42 -17.76 4.97
C PRO A 128 -7.71 -16.99 6.08
N GLY A 129 -7.35 -17.67 7.18
CA GLY A 129 -6.77 -17.01 8.36
C GLY A 129 -5.49 -16.22 8.07
N TRP A 130 -4.66 -16.68 7.13
CA TRP A 130 -3.45 -15.98 6.73
C TRP A 130 -3.73 -14.66 5.99
N LEU A 131 -4.78 -14.60 5.16
CA LEU A 131 -5.23 -13.37 4.49
C LEU A 131 -5.78 -12.37 5.51
N TRP A 132 -6.51 -12.87 6.50
CA TRP A 132 -7.02 -12.04 7.59
C TRP A 132 -5.89 -11.41 8.41
N VAL A 133 -4.86 -12.19 8.74
CA VAL A 133 -3.65 -11.68 9.42
C VAL A 133 -2.94 -10.64 8.56
N LEU A 134 -2.73 -10.94 7.28
CA LEU A 134 -2.01 -10.04 6.36
C LEU A 134 -2.76 -8.72 6.16
N GLY A 135 -4.10 -8.77 6.06
CA GLY A 135 -4.95 -7.59 5.97
C GLY A 135 -4.88 -6.73 7.23
N ASN A 136 -4.93 -7.34 8.42
CA ASN A 136 -4.80 -6.60 9.69
C ASN A 136 -3.42 -5.97 9.87
N ALA A 137 -2.37 -6.62 9.36
CA ALA A 137 -1.00 -6.11 9.42
C ALA A 137 -0.65 -5.17 8.25
N SER A 138 -1.59 -4.90 7.32
CA SER A 138 -1.31 -4.17 6.08
C SER A 138 -0.74 -2.77 6.32
N TYR A 139 -1.22 -2.06 7.36
CA TYR A 139 -0.71 -0.75 7.73
C TYR A 139 0.74 -0.81 8.23
N SER A 140 1.04 -1.73 9.15
CA SER A 140 2.42 -2.02 9.58
C SER A 140 3.35 -2.35 8.41
N ILE A 141 2.91 -3.22 7.50
CA ILE A 141 3.68 -3.59 6.30
C ILE A 141 3.91 -2.36 5.41
N TYR A 142 2.88 -1.52 5.23
CA TYR A 142 2.99 -0.26 4.49
C TYR A 142 4.01 0.71 5.11
N LEU A 143 4.11 0.81 6.44
CA LEU A 143 5.11 1.67 7.06
C LEU A 143 6.54 1.12 6.93
N VAL A 144 6.69 -0.20 7.00
CA VAL A 144 8.01 -0.85 7.10
C VAL A 144 8.61 -1.19 5.73
N HIS A 145 7.81 -1.43 4.69
CA HIS A 145 8.35 -1.91 3.40
C HIS A 145 9.32 -0.92 2.73
N SER A 146 8.98 0.36 2.62
CA SER A 146 9.84 1.37 1.98
C SER A 146 11.25 1.48 2.58
N PRO A 147 11.43 1.65 3.91
CA PRO A 147 12.76 1.70 4.51
C PRO A 147 13.52 0.38 4.37
N VAL A 148 12.83 -0.77 4.47
CA VAL A 148 13.46 -2.09 4.27
C VAL A 148 13.98 -2.24 2.84
N ILE A 149 13.14 -1.92 1.84
CA ILE A 149 13.53 -1.95 0.43
C ILE A 149 14.73 -1.03 0.20
N SER A 150 14.70 0.21 0.69
CA SER A 150 15.80 1.18 0.54
C SER A 150 17.11 0.70 1.17
N ALA A 151 17.05 0.12 2.37
CA ALA A 151 18.24 -0.43 3.02
C ALA A 151 18.82 -1.63 2.23
N CYS A 152 17.95 -2.55 1.82
CA CYS A 152 18.36 -3.73 1.05
C CYS A 152 18.96 -3.37 -0.32
N THR A 153 18.36 -2.42 -1.05
CA THR A 153 18.87 -1.99 -2.36
C THR A 153 20.25 -1.33 -2.24
N GLN A 154 20.47 -0.51 -1.19
CA GLN A 154 21.79 0.07 -0.92
C GLN A 154 22.85 -1.00 -0.58
N ILE A 155 22.48 -2.04 0.18
CA ILE A 155 23.38 -3.15 0.50
C ILE A 155 23.74 -3.91 -0.78
N ILE A 156 22.75 -4.26 -1.61
CA ILE A 156 22.95 -4.96 -2.88
C ILE A 156 23.86 -4.15 -3.82
N ALA A 157 23.64 -2.84 -3.92
CA ALA A 157 24.47 -1.96 -4.73
C ALA A 157 25.95 -1.96 -4.27
N LYS A 158 26.19 -1.96 -2.95
CA LYS A 158 27.54 -2.02 -2.38
C LYS A 158 28.23 -3.37 -2.58
N LEU A 159 27.46 -4.45 -2.65
CA LEU A 159 27.98 -5.80 -2.87
C LEU A 159 28.37 -6.07 -4.34
N GLY A 160 28.08 -5.12 -5.25
CA GLY A 160 28.45 -5.25 -6.67
C GLY A 160 27.82 -6.46 -7.35
N LEU A 161 26.65 -6.91 -6.87
CA LEU A 161 25.99 -8.10 -7.40
C LEU A 161 25.69 -7.91 -8.90
N PRO A 162 25.95 -8.93 -9.74
CA PRO A 162 25.77 -8.81 -11.18
C PRO A 162 24.32 -8.47 -11.52
N ASN A 163 24.12 -7.48 -12.40
CA ASN A 163 22.82 -7.03 -12.91
C ASN A 163 22.21 -8.03 -13.91
N GLY A 164 22.24 -9.32 -13.60
CA GLY A 164 21.57 -10.36 -14.38
C GLY A 164 20.10 -10.46 -13.99
N ASN A 165 19.22 -10.55 -15.00
CA ASN A 165 17.75 -10.53 -14.82
C ASN A 165 17.25 -11.53 -13.76
N GLY A 166 17.82 -12.75 -13.69
CA GLY A 166 17.36 -13.77 -12.74
C GLY A 166 17.76 -13.51 -11.27
N VAL A 167 18.98 -13.00 -11.03
CA VAL A 167 19.49 -12.73 -9.67
C VAL A 167 18.76 -11.53 -9.06
N LEU A 168 18.49 -10.51 -9.87
CA LEU A 168 17.70 -9.35 -9.48
C LEU A 168 16.25 -9.71 -9.14
N THR A 169 15.59 -10.57 -9.93
CA THR A 169 14.24 -11.03 -9.62
C THR A 169 14.17 -11.78 -8.29
N LEU A 170 15.10 -12.72 -8.05
CA LEU A 170 15.14 -13.47 -6.80
C LEU A 170 15.42 -12.55 -5.61
N ALA A 171 16.34 -11.59 -5.75
CA ALA A 171 16.62 -10.58 -4.74
C ALA A 171 15.39 -9.72 -4.43
N ASN A 172 14.63 -9.27 -5.44
CA ASN A 172 13.41 -8.50 -5.24
C ASN A 172 12.33 -9.31 -4.51
N CYS A 173 12.15 -10.59 -4.86
CA CYS A 173 11.26 -11.48 -4.12
C CYS A 173 11.70 -11.66 -2.67
N ALA A 174 13.00 -11.82 -2.42
CA ALA A 174 13.53 -11.95 -1.07
C ALA A 174 13.31 -10.66 -0.25
N ILE A 175 13.53 -9.48 -0.84
CA ILE A 175 13.26 -8.19 -0.20
C ILE A 175 11.78 -8.02 0.11
N ALA A 176 10.88 -8.40 -0.82
CA ALA A 176 9.44 -8.33 -0.59
C ALA A 176 9.02 -9.23 0.57
N LEU A 177 9.50 -10.48 0.61
CA LEU A 177 9.25 -11.41 1.71
C LEU A 177 9.81 -10.90 3.04
N LEU A 178 11.02 -10.35 3.03
CA LEU A 178 11.62 -9.72 4.21
C LEU A 178 10.80 -8.53 4.70
N SER A 179 10.30 -7.70 3.79
CA SER A 179 9.46 -6.55 4.12
C SER A 179 8.14 -6.97 4.78
N ILE A 180 7.51 -8.02 4.25
CA ILE A 180 6.30 -8.61 4.85
C ILE A 180 6.63 -9.19 6.24
N ALA A 181 7.72 -9.93 6.37
CA ALA A 181 8.12 -10.54 7.65
C ALA A 181 8.39 -9.48 8.73
N LEU A 182 9.12 -8.42 8.39
CA LEU A 182 9.40 -7.31 9.31
C LEU A 182 8.14 -6.51 9.63
N GLY A 183 7.26 -6.29 8.64
CA GLY A 183 5.96 -5.66 8.87
C GLY A 183 5.07 -6.47 9.81
N LEU A 184 5.01 -7.80 9.66
CA LEU A 184 4.30 -8.69 10.59
C LEU A 184 4.93 -8.65 11.99
N GLY A 185 6.25 -8.62 12.08
CA GLY A 185 6.96 -8.45 13.35
C GLY A 185 6.60 -7.14 14.05
N PHE A 186 6.52 -6.04 13.29
CA PHE A 186 6.11 -4.73 13.81
C PHE A 186 4.63 -4.73 14.24
N TYR A 187 3.75 -5.36 13.46
CA TYR A 187 2.33 -5.51 13.79
C TYR A 187 2.12 -6.22 15.13
N TYR A 188 2.72 -7.41 15.31
CA TYR A 188 2.54 -8.19 16.53
C TYR A 188 3.31 -7.63 17.74
N GLY A 189 4.49 -7.05 17.50
CA GLY A 189 5.37 -6.56 18.57
C GLY A 189 5.04 -5.16 19.07
N LEU A 190 4.37 -4.34 18.25
CA LEU A 190 4.17 -2.93 18.57
C LEU A 190 2.75 -2.43 18.28
N GLU A 191 2.29 -2.56 17.03
CA GLU A 191 1.01 -1.96 16.64
C GLU A 191 -0.15 -2.56 17.45
N ARG A 192 -0.25 -3.89 17.49
CA ARG A 192 -1.33 -4.59 18.18
C ARG A 192 -1.32 -4.34 19.70
N PRO A 193 -0.19 -4.44 20.42
CA PRO A 193 -0.12 -4.05 21.83
C PRO A 193 -0.51 -2.60 22.10
N LEU A 194 -0.04 -1.66 21.28
CA LEU A 194 -0.39 -0.25 21.44
C LEU A 194 -1.88 0.00 21.22
N LEU A 195 -2.47 -0.57 20.15
CA LEU A 195 -3.90 -0.47 19.90
C LEU A 195 -4.74 -1.07 21.03
N GLN A 196 -4.27 -2.16 21.65
CA GLN A 196 -4.92 -2.75 22.81
C GLN A 196 -4.81 -1.85 24.05
N ALA A 197 -3.66 -1.19 24.26
CA ALA A 197 -3.45 -0.27 25.36
C ALA A 197 -4.22 1.05 25.20
N LEU A 198 -4.37 1.54 23.97
CA LEU A 198 -5.06 2.79 23.63
C LEU A 198 -6.56 2.65 23.42
N LYS A 199 -7.10 1.43 23.30
CA LYS A 199 -8.54 1.22 23.18
C LYS A 199 -9.23 1.88 24.38
N PRO A 200 -10.02 2.95 24.19
CA PRO A 200 -10.84 3.48 25.26
C PRO A 200 -11.75 2.33 25.68
N HIS A 201 -11.85 2.11 26.99
CA HIS A 201 -12.96 1.34 27.54
C HIS A 201 -14.22 2.17 27.28
N LEU A 202 -14.72 2.13 26.04
CA LEU A 202 -16.06 2.63 25.75
C LEU A 202 -17.03 1.69 26.50
N PRO A 203 -17.89 2.26 27.37
CA PRO A 203 -18.89 1.47 28.09
C PRO A 203 -19.86 0.76 27.15
#